data_AF-A0A059WVM8-F1
#
_entry.id   AF-A0A059WVM8-F1
#
_cell.length_a   1.000
_cell.length_b   1.000
_cell.length_c   1.000
_cell.angle_alpha   90.00
_cell.angle_beta   90.00
_cell.angle_gamma   90.00
#
_symmetry.space_group_name_H-M   'P 1'
#
loop_
_entity.id
_entity.type
_entity.pdbx_description
1 polymer ?
#
loop_
_entity_poly.entity_id
_entity_poly.type
_entity_poly.pdbx_seq_one_letter_code
_entity_poly.pdbx_strand_id
1 'polypeptide(L)'
;DVPASKQRDYAQGYAKDDTPIRMKGGVLSSEAYGVRSTAADMTRFLQINMKMVRIDPAFQRAVDATHTGYFQAGPMTQDLIWEQYPYPAALQSLLDGNASAMILNATPVTRIDPPQAPRDDVWINKTGSTNGFGTYIAFVPKERIGVVMLANRNIPNEDRVKAAYAIITSLAGGQ
;
A
#
# COMPACT_ATOMS: atom_id res chain seq x y z
N ASP A 1 -14.38 -11.79 11.64
CA ASP A 1 -13.68 -11.39 12.89
C ASP A 1 -12.34 -12.07 13.07
N VAL A 2 -11.54 -11.63 14.07
CA VAL A 2 -10.30 -12.32 14.44
C VAL A 2 -10.67 -13.62 15.18
N PRO A 3 -10.15 -14.79 14.79
CA PRO A 3 -10.43 -16.05 15.47
C PRO A 3 -10.09 -15.99 16.95
N ALA A 4 -10.87 -16.67 17.80
CA ALA A 4 -10.67 -16.66 19.25
C ALA A 4 -9.22 -17.03 19.67
N SER A 5 -8.64 -18.02 18.98
CA SER A 5 -7.25 -18.47 19.20
C SER A 5 -6.18 -17.43 18.84
N LYS A 6 -6.54 -16.37 18.12
CA LYS A 6 -5.64 -15.30 17.64
C LYS A 6 -5.90 -13.95 18.30
N GLN A 7 -6.84 -13.87 19.25
CA GLN A 7 -7.19 -12.62 19.93
C GLN A 7 -6.01 -12.01 20.70
N ARG A 8 -5.12 -12.85 21.26
CA ARG A 8 -3.91 -12.39 21.96
C ARG A 8 -2.90 -11.71 21.05
N ASP A 9 -2.89 -12.07 19.77
CA ASP A 9 -2.00 -11.51 18.76
C ASP A 9 -2.56 -10.20 18.19
N TYR A 10 -3.84 -9.89 18.42
CA TYR A 10 -4.46 -8.69 17.89
C TYR A 10 -4.14 -7.46 18.75
N ALA A 11 -3.22 -6.63 18.27
CA ALA A 11 -2.84 -5.38 18.91
C ALA A 11 -4.05 -4.50 19.30
N GLN A 12 -3.86 -3.71 20.36
CA GLN A 12 -4.77 -2.63 20.72
C GLN A 12 -4.45 -1.41 19.86
N GLY A 13 -5.46 -0.89 19.14
CA GLY A 13 -5.36 0.38 18.42
C GLY A 13 -5.70 1.57 19.31
N TYR A 14 -5.23 2.75 18.93
CA TYR A 14 -5.44 3.99 19.67
C TYR A 14 -5.95 5.10 18.74
N ALA A 15 -7.07 5.71 19.11
CA ALA A 15 -7.64 6.85 18.42
C ALA A 15 -6.78 8.12 18.60
N LYS A 16 -7.18 9.22 17.94
CA LYS A 16 -6.46 10.49 18.01
C LYS A 16 -6.36 11.07 19.43
N ASP A 17 -7.33 10.76 20.28
CA ASP A 17 -7.43 11.17 21.69
C ASP A 17 -6.86 10.12 22.66
N ASP A 18 -6.04 9.19 22.17
CA ASP A 18 -5.46 8.07 22.94
C ASP A 18 -6.45 7.07 23.50
N THR A 19 -7.73 7.13 23.10
CA THR A 19 -8.70 6.12 23.52
C THR A 19 -8.45 4.77 22.85
N PRO A 20 -8.48 3.65 23.59
CA PRO A 20 -8.37 2.31 23.00
C PRO A 20 -9.54 2.03 22.05
N ILE A 21 -9.22 1.70 20.80
CA ILE A 21 -10.22 1.33 19.78
C ILE A 21 -9.74 0.16 18.93
N ARG A 22 -10.68 -0.70 18.54
CA ARG A 22 -10.46 -1.73 17.51
C ARG A 22 -11.47 -1.54 16.38
N MET A 23 -11.15 -2.14 15.24
CA MET A 23 -11.99 -2.10 14.07
C MET A 23 -13.38 -2.70 14.37
N LYS A 24 -14.42 -2.02 13.91
CA LYS A 24 -15.80 -2.54 13.91
C LYS A 24 -16.16 -2.98 12.50
N GLY A 25 -16.95 -4.04 12.39
CA GLY A 25 -17.49 -4.48 11.11
C GLY A 25 -18.51 -3.49 10.55
N GLY A 26 -18.84 -3.68 9.27
CA GLY A 26 -19.85 -2.94 8.53
C GLY A 26 -20.17 -3.65 7.22
N VAL A 27 -21.17 -3.14 6.49
CA VAL A 27 -21.50 -3.63 5.14
C VAL A 27 -20.25 -3.49 4.25
N LEU A 28 -19.85 -4.58 3.58
CA LEU A 28 -18.64 -4.67 2.74
C LEU A 28 -17.30 -4.36 3.45
N SER A 29 -17.29 -4.44 4.79
CA SER A 29 -16.05 -4.19 5.55
C SER A 29 -14.95 -5.20 5.26
N SER A 30 -15.30 -6.46 4.97
CA SER A 30 -14.34 -7.53 4.67
C SER A 30 -13.47 -7.19 3.47
N GLU A 31 -14.11 -6.72 2.40
CA GLU A 31 -13.48 -6.36 1.12
C GLU A 31 -12.76 -5.02 1.19
N ALA A 32 -13.32 -4.04 1.92
CA ALA A 32 -12.79 -2.67 1.93
C ALA A 32 -11.65 -2.45 2.94
N TYR A 33 -11.73 -3.01 4.15
CA TYR A 33 -10.77 -2.75 5.23
C TYR A 33 -10.63 -3.90 6.24
N GLY A 34 -11.08 -5.11 5.89
CA GLY A 34 -11.27 -6.20 6.82
C GLY A 34 -10.00 -6.97 7.18
N VAL A 35 -8.88 -6.76 6.49
CA VAL A 35 -7.67 -7.56 6.71
C VAL A 35 -7.00 -7.20 8.04
N ARG A 36 -6.63 -8.23 8.81
CA ARG A 36 -5.68 -8.12 9.93
C ARG A 36 -4.52 -9.04 9.61
N SER A 37 -3.29 -8.52 9.65
CA SER A 37 -2.09 -9.23 9.22
C SER A 37 -0.89 -8.83 10.07
N THR A 38 0.18 -9.62 9.99
CA THR A 38 1.47 -9.31 10.60
C THR A 38 2.37 -8.56 9.61
N ALA A 39 3.42 -7.90 10.11
CA ALA A 39 4.43 -7.31 9.24
C ALA A 39 5.11 -8.38 8.37
N ALA A 40 5.40 -9.56 8.94
CA ALA A 40 6.01 -10.68 8.22
C ALA A 40 5.15 -11.19 7.05
N ASP A 41 3.85 -11.37 7.27
CA ASP A 41 2.93 -11.83 6.22
C ASP A 41 2.76 -10.77 5.12
N MET A 42 2.68 -9.49 5.50
CA MET A 42 2.64 -8.40 4.53
C MET A 42 3.96 -8.28 3.75
N THR A 43 5.11 -8.52 4.37
CA THR A 43 6.40 -8.59 3.67
C THR A 43 6.43 -9.76 2.69
N ARG A 44 5.91 -10.93 3.07
CA ARG A 44 5.75 -12.06 2.14
C ARG A 44 4.81 -11.71 0.98
N PHE A 45 3.75 -10.96 1.23
CA PHE A 45 2.87 -10.46 0.17
C PHE A 45 3.61 -9.51 -0.78
N LEU A 46 4.43 -8.58 -0.29
CA LEU A 46 5.28 -7.74 -1.15
C LEU A 46 6.28 -8.57 -1.97
N GLN A 47 6.89 -9.57 -1.37
CA GLN A 47 7.78 -10.50 -2.08
C GLN A 47 7.07 -11.23 -3.23
N ILE A 48 5.81 -11.62 -3.05
CA ILE A 48 4.99 -12.21 -4.12
C ILE A 48 4.71 -11.19 -5.23
N ASN A 49 4.36 -9.95 -4.87
CA ASN A 49 4.16 -8.86 -5.83
C ASN A 49 5.44 -8.53 -6.63
N MET A 50 6.62 -8.82 -6.10
CA MET A 50 7.92 -8.66 -6.78
C MET A 50 8.50 -9.96 -7.34
N LYS A 51 7.70 -11.05 -7.43
CA LYS A 51 8.14 -12.36 -7.96
C LYS A 51 9.37 -12.94 -7.24
N MET A 52 9.53 -12.63 -5.96
CA MET A 52 10.64 -13.09 -5.13
C MET A 52 10.37 -14.42 -4.43
N VAL A 53 9.11 -14.89 -4.47
CA VAL A 53 8.68 -16.16 -3.88
C VAL A 53 7.91 -16.94 -4.93
N ARG A 54 8.23 -18.23 -5.08
CA ARG A 54 7.50 -19.12 -5.98
C ARG A 54 6.12 -19.43 -5.41
N ILE A 55 5.09 -19.18 -6.21
CA ILE A 55 3.70 -19.51 -5.95
C ILE A 55 3.11 -20.24 -7.18
N ASP A 56 1.85 -20.65 -7.10
CA ASP A 56 1.15 -21.23 -8.23
C ASP A 56 1.17 -20.27 -9.45
N PRO A 57 1.47 -20.75 -10.68
CA PRO A 57 1.58 -19.89 -11.85
C PRO A 57 0.30 -19.13 -12.19
N ALA A 58 -0.89 -19.70 -11.94
CA ALA A 58 -2.15 -19.00 -12.16
C ALA A 58 -2.31 -17.86 -11.15
N PHE A 59 -1.91 -18.07 -9.91
CA PHE A 59 -1.94 -17.03 -8.89
C PHE A 59 -0.91 -15.92 -9.17
N GLN A 60 0.29 -16.25 -9.66
CA GLN A 60 1.26 -15.22 -10.07
C GLN A 60 0.71 -14.33 -11.19
N ARG A 61 0.03 -14.91 -12.19
CA ARG A 61 -0.61 -14.11 -13.25
C ARG A 61 -1.70 -13.18 -12.71
N ALA A 62 -2.47 -13.63 -11.71
CA ALA A 62 -3.48 -12.80 -11.08
C ALA A 62 -2.86 -11.63 -10.31
N VAL A 63 -1.77 -11.87 -9.57
CA VAL A 63 -1.02 -10.80 -8.88
C VAL A 63 -0.44 -9.82 -9.88
N ASP A 64 0.25 -10.30 -10.92
CA ASP A 64 0.85 -9.45 -11.95
C ASP A 64 -0.21 -8.56 -12.64
N ALA A 65 -1.40 -9.11 -12.92
CA ALA A 65 -2.49 -8.36 -13.52
C ALA A 65 -2.96 -7.16 -12.67
N THR A 66 -2.73 -7.19 -11.35
CA THR A 66 -3.12 -6.09 -10.45
C THR A 66 -2.28 -4.83 -10.64
N HIS A 67 -1.12 -4.93 -11.31
CA HIS A 67 -0.21 -3.80 -11.61
C HIS A 67 -0.41 -3.25 -13.03
N THR A 68 -1.54 -3.56 -13.65
CA THR A 68 -1.91 -2.97 -14.95
C THR A 68 -2.41 -1.55 -14.73
N GLY A 69 -1.76 -0.56 -15.35
CA GLY A 69 -2.14 0.84 -15.24
C GLY A 69 -3.33 1.20 -16.13
N TYR A 70 -4.41 1.69 -15.53
CA TYR A 70 -5.67 1.99 -16.23
C TYR A 70 -5.93 3.49 -16.41
N PHE A 71 -5.55 4.31 -15.44
CA PHE A 71 -5.83 5.75 -15.45
C PHE A 71 -4.67 6.57 -14.91
N GLN A 72 -4.45 7.74 -15.51
CA GLN A 72 -3.63 8.78 -14.90
C GLN A 72 -4.51 9.70 -14.05
N ALA A 73 -4.12 9.93 -12.80
CA ALA A 73 -4.80 10.81 -11.83
C ALA A 73 -3.77 11.72 -11.14
N GLY A 74 -3.62 12.95 -11.65
CA GLY A 74 -2.55 13.84 -11.20
C GLY A 74 -1.17 13.19 -11.39
N PRO A 75 -0.31 13.09 -10.35
CA PRO A 75 1.01 12.46 -10.45
C PRO A 75 0.99 10.92 -10.41
N MET A 76 -0.15 10.30 -10.15
CA MET A 76 -0.30 8.86 -9.90
C MET A 76 -0.91 8.15 -11.10
N THR A 77 -0.45 6.94 -11.39
CA THR A 77 -1.16 5.97 -12.24
C THR A 77 -1.94 5.02 -11.34
N GLN A 78 -3.24 4.86 -11.62
CA GLN A 78 -4.14 3.97 -10.91
C GLN A 78 -4.19 2.60 -11.60
N ASP A 79 -3.84 1.56 -10.86
CA ASP A 79 -3.95 0.16 -11.29
C ASP A 79 -5.18 -0.50 -10.66
N LEU A 80 -5.22 -1.83 -10.54
CA LEU A 80 -6.24 -2.49 -9.73
C LEU A 80 -5.89 -2.35 -8.25
N ILE A 81 -6.46 -1.32 -7.60
CA ILE A 81 -6.24 -0.90 -6.21
C ILE A 81 -4.86 -0.31 -5.95
N TRP A 82 -3.80 -0.85 -6.55
CA TRP A 82 -2.46 -0.30 -6.46
C TRP A 82 -2.36 1.09 -7.09
N GLU A 83 -1.49 1.91 -6.52
CA GLU A 83 -1.16 3.26 -6.97
C GLU A 83 0.34 3.27 -7.30
N GLN A 84 0.70 3.67 -8.53
CA GLN A 84 2.08 3.61 -8.99
C GLN A 84 2.63 4.94 -9.55
N TYR A 85 3.95 5.08 -9.47
CA TYR A 85 4.72 6.24 -9.92
C TYR A 85 5.99 5.76 -10.64
N PRO A 86 6.48 6.45 -11.69
CA PRO A 86 7.77 6.11 -12.28
C PRO A 86 8.89 6.13 -11.24
N TYR A 87 9.83 5.17 -11.32
CA TYR A 87 10.99 5.11 -10.44
C TYR A 87 12.29 5.49 -11.19
N PRO A 88 13.17 6.34 -10.63
CA PRO A 88 13.08 6.98 -9.31
C PRO A 88 11.95 8.00 -9.20
N ALA A 89 11.14 7.88 -8.14
CA ALA A 89 10.00 8.76 -7.90
C ALA A 89 10.48 10.05 -7.21
N ALA A 90 9.97 11.21 -7.62
CA ALA A 90 10.16 12.43 -6.85
C ALA A 90 9.32 12.37 -5.57
N LEU A 91 9.91 12.70 -4.41
CA LEU A 91 9.18 12.71 -3.13
C LEU A 91 7.89 13.55 -3.21
N GLN A 92 7.93 14.69 -3.88
CA GLN A 92 6.75 15.55 -4.01
C GLN A 92 5.60 14.84 -4.75
N SER A 93 5.89 14.08 -5.81
CA SER A 93 4.87 13.31 -6.54
C SER A 93 4.22 12.24 -5.65
N LEU A 94 5.00 11.60 -4.77
CA LEU A 94 4.47 10.63 -3.80
C LEU A 94 3.60 11.32 -2.74
N LEU A 95 4.02 12.49 -2.24
CA LEU A 95 3.25 13.28 -1.28
C LEU A 95 1.93 13.75 -1.87
N ASP A 96 1.96 14.34 -3.07
CA ASP A 96 0.76 14.85 -3.75
C ASP A 96 -0.23 13.73 -4.06
N GLY A 97 0.28 12.57 -4.50
CA GLY A 97 -0.55 11.41 -4.80
C GLY A 97 -1.12 10.70 -3.57
N ASN A 98 -0.55 10.91 -2.38
CA ASN A 98 -1.03 10.31 -1.12
C ASN A 98 -1.70 11.34 -0.18
N ALA A 99 -1.85 12.58 -0.63
CA ALA A 99 -2.41 13.68 0.12
C ALA A 99 -3.92 13.53 0.35
N SER A 100 -4.44 14.19 1.39
CA SER A 100 -5.87 14.24 1.68
C SER A 100 -6.72 14.73 0.50
N ALA A 101 -6.17 15.61 -0.36
CA ALA A 101 -6.85 16.07 -1.56
C ALA A 101 -7.13 14.92 -2.55
N MET A 102 -6.19 13.99 -2.75
CA MET A 102 -6.40 12.81 -3.60
C MET A 102 -7.48 11.88 -3.02
N ILE A 103 -7.60 11.82 -1.69
CA ILE A 103 -8.53 10.94 -0.98
C ILE A 103 -9.95 11.50 -0.97
N LEU A 104 -10.10 12.82 -0.79
CA LEU A 104 -11.38 13.46 -0.50
C LEU A 104 -12.01 14.14 -1.72
N ASN A 105 -11.20 14.52 -2.72
CA ASN A 105 -11.69 15.26 -3.87
C ASN A 105 -11.94 14.34 -5.06
N ALA A 106 -12.86 14.75 -5.93
CA ALA A 106 -13.02 14.14 -7.25
C ALA A 106 -11.84 14.57 -8.14
N THR A 107 -10.77 13.76 -8.15
CA THR A 107 -9.61 13.99 -9.02
C THR A 107 -9.95 13.62 -10.47
N PRO A 108 -9.78 14.53 -11.44
CA PRO A 108 -9.93 14.19 -12.86
C PRO A 108 -8.98 13.08 -13.29
N VAL A 109 -9.48 12.14 -14.09
CA VAL A 109 -8.68 11.02 -14.60
C VAL A 109 -8.61 11.02 -16.11
N THR A 110 -7.47 10.60 -16.65
CA THR A 110 -7.31 10.29 -18.09
C THR A 110 -7.14 8.79 -18.25
N ARG A 111 -7.98 8.16 -19.07
CA ARG A 111 -7.87 6.73 -19.37
C ARG A 111 -6.60 6.45 -20.17
N ILE A 112 -5.93 5.35 -19.83
CA ILE A 112 -4.81 4.81 -20.58
C ILE A 112 -5.38 3.73 -21.52
N ASP A 113 -5.23 3.94 -22.83
CA ASP A 113 -5.78 3.04 -23.86
C ASP A 113 -4.73 2.78 -24.98
N PRO A 114 -4.22 1.53 -25.13
CA PRO A 114 -4.53 0.36 -24.31
C PRO A 114 -4.02 0.50 -22.86
N PRO A 115 -4.59 -0.22 -21.87
CA PRO A 115 -4.06 -0.22 -20.50
C PRO A 115 -2.57 -0.53 -20.49
N GLN A 116 -1.83 0.19 -19.63
CA GLN A 116 -0.40 0.04 -19.51
C GLN A 116 -0.08 -1.31 -18.87
N ALA A 117 0.68 -2.15 -19.57
CA ALA A 117 1.15 -3.41 -19.05
C ALA A 117 1.94 -3.22 -17.73
N PRO A 118 1.93 -4.21 -16.82
CA PRO A 118 2.75 -4.19 -15.61
C PRO A 118 4.21 -3.85 -15.90
N ARG A 119 4.78 -3.03 -15.02
CA ARG A 119 6.16 -2.54 -15.13
C ARG A 119 6.91 -2.83 -13.84
N ASP A 120 8.21 -3.02 -13.98
CA ASP A 120 9.09 -3.24 -12.83
C ASP A 120 9.78 -1.94 -12.38
N ASP A 121 9.86 -0.93 -13.24
CA ASP A 121 10.54 0.37 -13.01
C ASP A 121 9.62 1.44 -12.40
N VAL A 122 8.80 1.02 -11.43
CA VAL A 122 7.80 1.86 -10.76
C VAL A 122 7.84 1.68 -9.24
N TRP A 123 7.55 2.77 -8.53
CA TRP A 123 7.19 2.74 -7.12
C TRP A 123 5.71 2.41 -7.01
N ILE A 124 5.38 1.22 -6.48
CA ILE A 124 4.00 0.80 -6.24
C ILE A 124 3.72 0.92 -4.75
N ASN A 125 2.59 1.53 -4.37
CA ASN A 125 2.24 1.72 -2.97
C ASN A 125 0.76 1.55 -2.64
N LYS A 126 0.48 1.47 -1.34
CA LYS A 126 -0.87 1.66 -0.81
C LYS A 126 -0.84 2.18 0.63
N THR A 127 -1.70 3.16 0.90
CA THR A 127 -2.07 3.60 2.26
C THR A 127 -3.30 2.86 2.77
N GLY A 128 -3.38 2.64 4.09
CA GLY A 128 -4.57 2.13 4.77
C GLY A 128 -4.71 2.72 6.16
N SER A 129 -5.93 3.06 6.56
CA SER A 129 -6.18 3.66 7.89
C SER A 129 -7.51 3.20 8.45
N THR A 130 -7.54 2.96 9.76
CA THR A 130 -8.77 2.93 10.56
C THR A 130 -8.68 4.03 11.60
N ASN A 131 -9.68 4.14 12.48
CA ASN A 131 -9.60 5.10 13.59
C ASN A 131 -8.44 4.82 14.55
N GLY A 132 -7.99 3.56 14.67
CA GLY A 132 -6.96 3.14 15.63
C GLY A 132 -5.68 2.59 15.02
N PHE A 133 -5.55 2.55 13.69
CA PHE A 133 -4.41 1.93 13.02
C PHE A 133 -4.04 2.70 11.76
N GLY A 134 -2.75 2.65 11.42
CA GLY A 134 -2.17 3.24 10.23
C GLY A 134 -1.24 2.27 9.54
N THR A 135 -1.40 2.13 8.24
CA THR A 135 -0.62 1.26 7.37
C THR A 135 -0.08 2.04 6.18
N TYR A 136 1.16 1.74 5.80
CA TYR A 136 1.70 2.07 4.50
C TYR A 136 2.57 0.91 4.01
N ILE A 137 2.38 0.55 2.74
CA ILE A 137 3.25 -0.41 2.06
C ILE A 137 3.71 0.20 0.75
N ALA A 138 4.98 -0.03 0.41
CA ALA A 138 5.54 0.41 -0.85
C ALA A 138 6.65 -0.54 -1.30
N PHE A 139 6.84 -0.68 -2.61
CA PHE A 139 7.89 -1.51 -3.18
C PHE A 139 8.26 -1.06 -4.59
N VAL A 140 9.45 -1.44 -5.02
CA VAL A 140 10.00 -1.18 -6.36
C VAL A 140 10.45 -2.52 -6.94
N PRO A 141 9.69 -3.14 -7.86
CA PRO A 141 9.98 -4.50 -8.31
C PRO A 141 11.38 -4.67 -8.92
N LYS A 142 11.82 -3.72 -9.75
CA LYS A 142 13.14 -3.74 -10.40
C LYS A 142 14.29 -3.75 -9.40
N GLU A 143 14.16 -3.00 -8.31
CA GLU A 143 15.18 -2.92 -7.25
C GLU A 143 15.06 -4.05 -6.22
N ARG A 144 13.95 -4.81 -6.24
CA ARG A 144 13.64 -5.88 -5.27
C ARG A 144 13.66 -5.38 -3.83
N ILE A 145 13.22 -4.13 -3.61
CA ILE A 145 13.15 -3.46 -2.32
C ILE A 145 11.69 -3.13 -2.01
N GLY A 146 11.30 -3.28 -0.75
CA GLY A 146 9.99 -2.84 -0.27
C GLY A 146 9.96 -2.62 1.24
N VAL A 147 8.96 -1.89 1.69
CA VAL A 147 8.75 -1.53 3.09
C VAL A 147 7.30 -1.78 3.48
N VAL A 148 7.11 -2.31 4.69
CA VAL A 148 5.81 -2.47 5.34
C VAL A 148 5.86 -1.70 6.65
N MET A 149 4.93 -0.77 6.82
CA MET A 149 4.76 -0.01 8.05
C MET A 149 3.38 -0.29 8.61
N LEU A 150 3.31 -0.88 9.80
CA LEU A 150 2.06 -1.11 10.55
C LEU A 150 2.17 -0.40 11.89
N ALA A 151 1.24 0.51 12.17
CA ALA A 151 1.16 1.25 13.41
C ALA A 151 -0.22 1.06 14.05
N ASN A 152 -0.26 0.92 15.36
CA ASN A 152 -1.49 0.89 16.16
C ASN A 152 -2.02 2.28 16.52
N ARG A 153 -1.82 3.22 15.59
CA ARG A 153 -2.35 4.58 15.58
C ARG A 153 -2.47 5.06 14.14
N ASN A 154 -3.47 5.89 13.86
CA ASN A 154 -3.59 6.55 12.57
C ASN A 154 -2.57 7.71 12.44
N ILE A 155 -1.39 7.42 11.89
CA ILE A 155 -0.32 8.39 11.59
C ILE A 155 -0.66 9.15 10.28
N PRO A 156 -0.39 10.45 10.11
CA PRO A 156 -0.62 11.13 8.83
C PRO A 156 0.04 10.42 7.63
N ASN A 157 -0.63 10.40 6.47
CA ASN A 157 -0.10 9.72 5.27
C ASN A 157 1.26 10.28 4.84
N GLU A 158 1.44 11.61 4.88
CA GLU A 158 2.69 12.26 4.52
C GLU A 158 3.88 11.75 5.33
N ASP A 159 3.70 11.54 6.64
CA ASP A 159 4.76 11.07 7.52
C ASP A 159 5.14 9.62 7.20
N ARG A 160 4.15 8.78 6.89
CA ARG A 160 4.39 7.40 6.43
C ARG A 160 5.15 7.38 5.11
N VAL A 161 4.75 8.21 4.15
CA VAL A 161 5.39 8.34 2.83
C VAL A 161 6.83 8.84 2.96
N LYS A 162 7.08 9.89 3.77
CA LYS A 162 8.44 10.42 4.01
C LYS A 162 9.35 9.36 4.61
N ALA A 163 8.88 8.62 5.61
CA ALA A 163 9.65 7.55 6.24
C ALA A 163 9.97 6.42 5.24
N ALA A 164 8.98 5.96 4.48
CA ALA A 164 9.19 4.93 3.47
C ALA A 164 10.14 5.37 2.35
N TYR A 165 10.00 6.61 1.87
CA TYR A 165 10.89 7.21 0.88
C TYR A 165 12.33 7.22 1.36
N ALA A 166 12.58 7.67 2.60
CA ALA A 166 13.91 7.69 3.18
C ALA A 166 14.52 6.28 3.28
N ILE A 167 13.74 5.28 3.73
CA ILE A 167 14.18 3.89 3.84
C ILE A 167 14.54 3.31 2.46
N ILE A 168 13.62 3.40 1.49
CA ILE A 168 13.84 2.82 0.16
C ILE A 168 15.00 3.51 -0.56
N THR A 169 15.08 4.84 -0.50
CA THR A 169 16.18 5.60 -1.12
C THR A 169 17.53 5.23 -0.50
N SER A 170 17.60 5.03 0.82
CA SER A 170 18.83 4.60 1.49
C SER A 170 19.29 3.21 1.06
N LEU A 171 18.36 2.30 0.74
CA LEU A 171 18.69 0.95 0.29
C LEU A 171 19.08 0.91 -1.19
N ALA A 172 18.39 1.67 -2.04
CA ALA A 172 18.67 1.73 -3.47
C ALA A 172 19.97 2.49 -3.79
N GLY A 173 20.30 3.55 -3.04
CA GLY A 173 21.56 4.28 -3.19
C GLY A 173 22.79 3.59 -2.59
N GLY A 174 22.59 2.48 -1.85
CA GLY A 174 23.65 1.64 -1.30
C GLY A 174 23.99 0.41 -2.13
N GLN A 175 23.37 0.27 -3.32
CA GLN A 175 23.68 -0.75 -4.32
C GLN A 175 24.60 -0.21 -5.42
#